data_AF-A0A651D6P6-F1
#
_entry.id   AF-A0A651D6P6-F1
#
_cell.length_a   1.000
_cell.length_b   1.000
_cell.length_c   1.000
_cell.angle_alpha   90.00
_cell.angle_beta   90.00
_cell.angle_gamma   90.00
#
_symmetry.space_group_name_H-M   'P 1'
#
loop_
_entity.id
_entity.type
_entity.pdbx_description
1 polymer ?
#
loop_
_entity_poly.entity_id
_entity_poly.type
_entity_poly.pdbx_seq_one_letter_code
_entity_poly.pdbx_strand_id
1 'polypeptide(L)' 'WDIHVHTDGGRLSLTQGGCRLTIDDELIVDAEEREYPGLYAHFAELVANGSSEVDVAPLRQVADAFLYGHREVTEAFIE' A
#
# COMPACT_ATOMS: atom_id res chain seq x y z
N TRP A 1 -4.20 -1.41 -9.93
CA TRP A 1 -3.58 -1.53 -8.59
C TRP A 1 -4.69 -1.38 -7.60
N ASP A 2 -5.22 -2.50 -7.15
CA ASP A 2 -6.51 -2.54 -6.50
C ASP A 2 -6.44 -3.49 -5.30
N ILE A 3 -7.08 -3.10 -4.22
CA ILE A 3 -7.20 -3.89 -3.00
C ILE A 3 -8.69 -3.93 -2.64
N HIS A 4 -9.22 -5.15 -2.50
CA HIS A 4 -10.61 -5.36 -2.10
C HIS A 4 -10.65 -6.03 -0.73
N VAL A 5 -11.46 -5.48 0.16
CA VAL A 5 -11.66 -5.99 1.52
C VAL A 5 -13.15 -6.30 1.69
N HIS A 6 -13.46 -7.55 2.00
CA HIS A 6 -14.82 -7.99 2.30
C HIS A 6 -15.00 -8.12 3.81
N THR A 7 -16.04 -7.49 4.34
CA THR A 7 -16.39 -7.54 5.75
C THR A 7 -17.84 -7.97 5.92
N ASP A 8 -18.25 -8.19 7.17
CA ASP A 8 -19.66 -8.39 7.56
C ASP A 8 -20.51 -7.12 7.34
N GLY A 9 -19.87 -5.96 7.25
CA GLY A 9 -20.50 -4.66 7.01
C GLY A 9 -20.51 -4.20 5.54
N GLY A 10 -20.00 -4.99 4.59
CA GLY A 10 -19.98 -4.63 3.16
C GLY A 10 -18.63 -4.85 2.49
N ARG A 11 -18.49 -4.34 1.25
CA ARG A 11 -17.25 -4.42 0.48
C ARG A 11 -16.59 -3.05 0.36
N LEU A 12 -15.32 -3.00 0.75
CA LEU A 12 -14.44 -1.85 0.53
C LEU A 12 -13.53 -2.12 -0.67
N SER A 13 -13.39 -1.15 -1.57
CA SER A 13 -12.45 -1.22 -2.69
C SER A 13 -11.56 0.01 -2.74
N LEU A 14 -10.26 -0.19 -2.60
CA LEU A 14 -9.21 0.79 -2.90
C LEU A 14 -8.72 0.54 -4.31
N THR A 15 -8.77 1.56 -5.16
CA THR A 15 -8.37 1.48 -6.57
C THR A 15 -7.43 2.64 -6.90
N GLN A 16 -6.78 2.56 -8.07
CA GLN A 16 -5.80 3.57 -8.52
C GLN A 16 -4.68 3.81 -7.48
N GLY A 17 -4.15 2.73 -6.92
CA GLY A 17 -3.08 2.82 -5.91
C GLY A 17 -3.53 3.38 -4.56
N GLY A 18 -4.84 3.55 -4.34
CA GLY A 18 -5.40 4.09 -3.10
C GLY A 18 -5.99 5.50 -3.24
N CYS A 19 -5.85 6.16 -4.40
CA CYS A 19 -6.43 7.47 -4.64
C CYS A 19 -7.97 7.47 -4.69
N ARG A 20 -8.58 6.31 -4.93
CA ARG A 20 -10.03 6.14 -5.02
C ARG A 20 -10.54 5.04 -4.10
N LEU A 21 -11.53 5.38 -3.27
CA LEU A 21 -12.18 4.48 -2.31
C LEU A 21 -13.68 4.37 -2.60
N THR A 22 -14.18 3.15 -2.74
CA THR A 22 -15.62 2.86 -2.76
C THR A 22 -16.03 1.91 -1.63
N ILE A 23 -17.25 2.07 -1.13
CA ILE A 23 -17.91 1.15 -0.18
C ILE A 23 -19.25 0.77 -0.77
N ASP A 24 -19.49 -0.53 -0.98
CA ASP A 24 -20.71 -1.04 -1.63
C ASP A 24 -21.05 -0.30 -2.94
N ASP A 25 -20.01 -0.07 -3.75
CA ASP A 25 -20.01 0.66 -5.02
C ASP A 25 -20.33 2.16 -4.94
N GLU A 26 -20.56 2.71 -3.74
CA GLU A 26 -20.65 4.15 -3.49
C GLU A 26 -19.27 4.78 -3.39
N LEU A 27 -19.04 5.89 -4.11
CA LEU A 27 -17.78 6.62 -4.10
C LEU A 27 -17.64 7.45 -2.82
N ILE A 28 -16.64 7.13 -2.00
CA ILE A 28 -16.39 7.80 -0.73
C ILE A 28 -15.22 8.78 -0.83
N VAL A 29 -14.14 8.38 -1.51
CA VAL A 29 -12.97 9.25 -1.73
C VAL A 29 -12.57 9.18 -3.19
N ASP A 30 -12.33 10.35 -3.75
CA ASP A 30 -11.70 10.57 -5.05
C ASP A 30 -10.75 11.76 -4.88
N ALA A 31 -9.47 11.47 -4.66
CA ALA A 31 -8.48 12.47 -4.30
C ALA A 31 -7.33 12.48 -5.32
N GLU A 32 -6.78 13.67 -5.54
CA GLU A 32 -5.53 13.82 -6.28
C GLU A 32 -4.37 13.16 -5.51
N GLU A 33 -3.44 12.58 -6.26
CA GLU A 33 -2.25 11.96 -5.71
C GLU A 33 -1.34 13.02 -5.06
N ARG A 34 -1.19 12.94 -3.73
CA ARG A 34 -0.35 13.88 -2.95
C ARG A 34 0.58 13.15 -1.98
N GLU A 35 1.01 11.95 -2.36
CA GLU A 35 1.82 11.08 -1.50
C GLU A 35 3.12 11.75 -1.04
N TYR A 36 3.93 12.25 -1.98
CA TYR A 36 5.21 12.89 -1.64
C TYR A 36 5.08 14.14 -0.76
N PRO A 37 4.19 15.11 -1.06
CA PRO A 37 3.91 16.21 -0.15
C PRO A 37 3.53 15.75 1.27
N GLY A 38 2.70 14.70 1.38
CA GLY A 38 2.33 14.11 2.67
C GLY A 38 3.53 13.49 3.40
N LEU A 39 4.38 12.75 2.69
CA LEU A 39 5.60 12.15 3.25
C LEU A 39 6.55 13.21 3.83
N TYR A 40 6.76 14.31 3.12
CA TYR A 40 7.65 15.37 3.62
C TYR A 40 7.07 16.16 4.79
N ALA A 41 5.74 16.36 4.82
CA ALA A 41 5.08 16.96 5.97
C ALA A 41 5.28 16.11 7.22
N HIS A 42 5.02 14.80 7.12
CA HIS A 42 5.24 13.85 8.23
C HIS A 42 6.71 13.76 8.64
N PHE A 43 7.62 13.73 7.68
CA PHE A 43 9.06 13.70 7.97
C PHE A 43 9.52 14.94 8.73
N ALA A 44 9.02 16.13 8.37
CA ALA A 44 9.32 17.36 9.10
C ALA A 44 8.85 17.31 10.56
N GLU A 45 7.67 16.72 10.81
CA GLU A 45 7.14 16.51 12.16
C GLU A 45 8.01 15.54 12.97
N LEU A 46 8.45 14.43 12.37
CA LEU A 46 9.36 13.48 13.02
C LEU A 46 10.70 14.12 13.41
N VAL A 47 11.29 14.92 12.51
CA VAL A 47 12.53 15.64 12.79
C VAL A 47 12.36 16.66 13.92
N ALA A 48 11.29 17.46 13.88
CA ALA A 48 11.00 18.45 14.92
C ALA A 48 10.83 17.80 16.30
N ASN A 49 10.26 16.60 16.35
CA ASN A 49 10.05 15.83 17.57
C ASN A 49 11.23 14.89 17.93
N GLY A 50 12.32 14.91 17.16
CA GLY A 50 13.48 14.03 17.38
C GLY A 50 13.15 12.54 17.36
N SER A 51 12.12 12.16 16.59
CA SER A 51 11.55 10.82 16.56
C SER A 51 11.89 10.09 15.25
N SER A 52 11.68 8.79 15.21
CA SER A 52 11.86 7.97 14.00
C SER A 52 10.68 7.04 13.82
N GLU A 53 10.19 6.94 12.61
CA GLU A 53 9.14 5.99 12.22
C GLU A 53 9.71 5.04 11.17
N VAL A 54 9.82 3.77 11.54
CA VAL A 54 10.42 2.73 10.70
C VAL A 54 9.54 1.48 10.78
N ASP A 55 8.58 1.37 9.86
CA ASP A 55 7.78 0.16 9.71
C ASP A 55 8.37 -0.76 8.64
N VAL A 56 8.91 -1.90 9.07
CA VAL A 56 9.48 -2.93 8.20
C VAL A 56 8.48 -4.06 7.90
N ALA A 57 7.22 -3.96 8.33
CA ALA A 57 6.22 -5.00 8.10
C ALA A 57 6.01 -5.33 6.61
N PRO A 58 5.91 -4.36 5.68
CA PRO A 58 5.78 -4.68 4.25
C PRO A 58 7.00 -5.44 3.72
N LEU A 59 8.21 -5.00 4.06
CA LEU A 59 9.44 -5.65 3.63
C LEU A 59 9.59 -7.06 4.20
N ARG A 60 9.14 -7.27 5.45
CA ARG A 60 9.14 -8.58 6.09
C ARG A 60 8.24 -9.57 5.36
N GLN A 61 7.05 -9.16 4.91
CA GLN A 61 6.19 -10.02 4.09
C GLN A 61 6.88 -10.42 2.77
N VAL A 62 7.61 -9.50 2.14
CA VAL A 62 8.42 -9.80 0.95
C VAL A 62 9.52 -10.80 1.30
N ALA A 63 10.25 -10.59 2.40
CA ALA A 63 11.30 -11.50 2.83
C ALA A 63 10.76 -12.91 3.10
N ASP A 64 9.61 -13.01 3.77
CA ASP A 64 8.95 -14.29 4.06
C ASP A 64 8.49 -15.00 2.77
N ALA A 65 7.95 -14.26 1.79
CA ALA A 65 7.59 -14.82 0.50
C ALA A 65 8.81 -15.40 -0.24
N PHE A 66 9.98 -14.76 -0.14
CA PHE A 66 11.23 -15.29 -0.72
C PHE A 66 11.83 -16.45 0.06
N LEU A 67 11.62 -16.50 1.38
CA LEU A 67 12.12 -17.55 2.25
C LEU A 67 11.30 -18.84 2.13
N TYR A 68 9.96 -18.73 2.15
CA TYR A 68 9.05 -19.88 2.17
C TYR A 68 8.43 -20.22 0.81
N GLY A 69 8.43 -19.28 -0.14
CA GLY A 69 7.76 -19.44 -1.42
C GLY A 69 8.37 -20.55 -2.28
N HIS A 70 7.50 -21.32 -2.94
CA HIS A 70 7.91 -22.22 -4.02
C HIS A 70 8.45 -21.39 -5.19
N ARG A 71 9.59 -21.81 -5.75
CA ARG A 71 10.20 -21.16 -6.91
C ARG A 71 9.85 -21.94 -8.16
N GLU A 72 9.05 -21.33 -9.04
CA GLU A 72 8.72 -21.85 -10.36
C GLU A 72 9.50 -21.06 -11.41
N VAL A 73 10.31 -21.76 -12.21
CA VAL A 73 11.13 -21.14 -13.25
C VAL A 73 10.30 -21.04 -14.53
N THR A 74 10.24 -19.85 -15.12
CA THR A 74 9.57 -19.57 -16.38
C THR A 74 10.58 -19.38 -17.52
N GLU A 75 10.09 -19.06 -18.72
CA GLU A 75 10.93 -18.66 -19.85
C GLU A 75 11.83 -17.46 -19.50
N ALA A 76 12.93 -17.32 -20.23
CA ALA A 76 13.84 -16.20 -20.05
C ALA A 76 13.13 -14.88 -20.38
N PHE A 77 13.29 -13.89 -19.50
CA PHE A 77 12.90 -12.52 -19.79
C PHE A 77 13.84 -11.94 -20.86
N ILE A 78 13.29 -11.39 -21.94
CA ILE A 78 14.04 -10.64 -22.97
C ILE A 78 13.64 -9.17 -22.82
N GLU A 79 14.64 -8.32 -22.56
CA GLU A 79 14.48 -6.86 -22.42
C GLU A 79 14.18 -6.17 -23.75
#